data_AF-A0A9W8K3V3-F1
#
_entry.id   AF-A0A9W8K3V3-F1
#
_cell.length_a   1.000
_cell.length_b   1.000
_cell.length_c   1.000
_cell.angle_alpha   90.00
_cell.angle_beta   90.00
_cell.angle_gamma   90.00
#
_symmetry.space_group_name_H-M   'P 1'
#
loop_
_entity.id
_entity.type
_entity.pdbx_description
1 polymer ?
#
loop_
_entity_poly.entity_id
_entity_poly.type
_entity_poly.pdbx_seq_one_letter_code
_entity_poly.pdbx_strand_id
1 'polypeptide(L)'
;MATYPPENVASPVSSLPVEILILIFDIYLSRGPVFEDEFHGYYDGYLTSRCSPFVLMQVCSHWRSIALATPSLWTFICPSYNPILYIRRWLAICPKYPLDLQLSRRPINQVPRDYVHSVFNLFAEEAYRWRSLSIELDPEVASELVNVLRSDSRTIPAQLQDLKVEPSPQDHFKVPGSTLEALVALLPGLKSLRRFIWVDPWGKISLHDVPWMQLKTAIIKLPSSVQQVFSYLSQCTSATEIEFHSNTTADPTKTRLPSYRFPAFTLANLTVLKLSRGCDPMWLLRHFTMPSLQHLEVGILRRDQQVLEDFLKRSPSIHTLVVDERYGEDDAYADEVLISDHEILAYLTSPCLRAIPRVGIDLLYTKERILALIQQRLDAHRPLPPLLCWRPSWYQRLVGWWDKLDPKYDALLFSYREGAVELSPEYEFDDSDCLP
;
A
#
# COMPACT_ATOMS: atom_id res chain seq x y z
N MET A 1 -11.99 -45.55 -48.44
CA MET A 1 -11.99 -44.07 -48.44
C MET A 1 -12.94 -43.62 -47.36
N ALA A 2 -12.43 -43.25 -46.18
CA ALA A 2 -13.24 -42.70 -45.10
C ALA A 2 -13.44 -41.20 -45.37
N THR A 3 -14.66 -40.81 -45.69
CA THR A 3 -15.09 -39.42 -45.80
C THR A 3 -15.11 -38.80 -44.40
N TYR A 4 -14.23 -37.83 -44.14
CA TYR A 4 -14.30 -36.99 -42.95
C TYR A 4 -15.67 -36.30 -42.90
N PRO A 5 -16.36 -36.28 -41.75
CA PRO A 5 -17.63 -35.57 -41.65
C PRO A 5 -17.40 -34.07 -41.88
N PRO A 6 -18.15 -33.44 -42.80
CA PRO A 6 -18.13 -32.01 -42.97
C PRO A 6 -19.10 -31.41 -41.97
N GLU A 7 -18.57 -30.68 -40.99
CA GLU A 7 -19.13 -29.47 -40.39
C GLU A 7 -18.35 -29.21 -39.09
N ASN A 8 -17.44 -28.24 -39.17
CA ASN A 8 -16.92 -27.56 -37.98
C ASN A 8 -18.12 -26.96 -37.27
N VAL A 9 -18.78 -27.71 -36.38
CA VAL A 9 -19.71 -27.15 -35.41
C VAL A 9 -18.92 -26.11 -34.65
N ALA A 10 -19.21 -24.84 -34.92
CA ALA A 10 -18.51 -23.72 -34.33
C ALA A 10 -18.51 -23.94 -32.81
N SER A 11 -17.32 -24.04 -32.21
CA SER A 11 -17.19 -24.23 -30.77
C SER A 11 -18.09 -23.22 -30.06
N PRO A 12 -18.91 -23.61 -29.06
CA PRO A 12 -19.82 -22.69 -28.37
C PRO A 12 -19.14 -21.41 -27.88
N VAL A 13 -17.84 -21.51 -27.56
CA VAL A 13 -16.99 -20.39 -27.15
C VAL A 13 -16.85 -19.31 -28.23
N SER A 14 -16.90 -19.67 -29.51
CA SER A 14 -16.85 -18.72 -30.64
C SER A 14 -18.14 -17.91 -30.84
N SER A 15 -19.22 -18.29 -30.14
CA SER A 15 -20.50 -17.56 -30.13
C SER A 15 -20.64 -16.59 -28.97
N LEU A 16 -19.68 -16.56 -28.05
CA LEU A 16 -19.69 -15.63 -26.92
C LEU A 16 -19.48 -14.19 -27.40
N PRO A 17 -20.18 -13.20 -26.83
CA PRO A 17 -19.88 -11.79 -27.07
C PRO A 17 -18.42 -11.46 -26.69
N VAL A 18 -17.84 -10.50 -27.40
CA VAL A 18 -16.43 -10.09 -27.21
C VAL A 18 -16.18 -9.61 -25.78
N GLU A 19 -17.17 -8.96 -25.15
CA GLU A 19 -17.10 -8.46 -23.78
C GLU A 19 -16.96 -9.60 -22.78
N ILE A 20 -17.64 -10.72 -23.02
CA ILE A 20 -17.55 -11.92 -22.17
C ILE A 20 -16.19 -12.59 -22.33
N LEU A 21 -15.65 -12.64 -23.56
CA LEU A 21 -14.30 -13.15 -23.80
C LEU A 21 -13.23 -12.28 -23.12
N ILE A 22 -13.38 -10.95 -23.15
CA ILE A 22 -12.49 -10.02 -22.44
C ILE A 22 -12.52 -10.29 -20.93
N LEU A 23 -13.71 -10.43 -20.33
CA LEU A 23 -13.84 -10.76 -18.91
C LEU A 23 -13.17 -12.10 -18.57
N ILE A 24 -13.33 -13.11 -19.42
CA ILE A 24 -12.64 -14.41 -19.25
C ILE A 24 -11.12 -14.24 -19.33
N PHE A 25 -10.62 -13.41 -20.26
CA PHE A 25 -9.18 -13.14 -20.41
C PHE A 25 -8.62 -12.42 -19.18
N ASP A 26 -9.31 -11.40 -18.68
CA ASP A 26 -8.93 -10.69 -17.48
C ASP A 26 -8.91 -11.65 -16.27
N ILE A 27 -9.98 -12.42 -16.04
CA ILE A 27 -10.05 -13.43 -14.95
C ILE A 27 -8.92 -14.46 -15.07
N TYR A 28 -8.59 -14.90 -16.28
CA TYR A 28 -7.51 -15.86 -16.52
C TYR A 28 -6.14 -15.31 -16.12
N LEU A 29 -5.84 -14.05 -16.47
CA LEU A 29 -4.63 -13.37 -16.02
C LEU A 29 -4.67 -13.10 -14.50
N SER A 30 -5.86 -12.85 -13.95
CA SER A 30 -6.11 -12.67 -12.52
C SER A 30 -6.00 -13.94 -11.67
N ARG A 31 -5.73 -15.12 -12.25
CA ARG A 31 -5.50 -16.34 -11.48
C ARG A 31 -4.02 -16.60 -11.18
N GLY A 32 -3.12 -15.71 -11.60
CA GLY A 32 -1.73 -15.72 -11.13
C GLY A 32 -1.67 -15.54 -9.61
N PRO A 33 -0.59 -16.00 -8.94
CA PRO A 33 -0.39 -15.71 -7.53
C PRO A 33 -0.47 -14.19 -7.32
N VAL A 34 -1.43 -13.76 -6.50
CA VAL A 34 -1.53 -12.36 -6.06
C VAL A 34 -0.40 -12.16 -5.07
N PHE A 35 0.53 -11.29 -5.43
CA PHE A 35 1.38 -10.66 -4.43
C PHE A 35 0.74 -9.30 -4.18
N GLU A 36 0.22 -9.09 -2.98
CA GLU A 36 -0.30 -7.80 -2.54
C GLU A 36 0.87 -6.81 -2.40
N ASP A 37 1.37 -6.30 -3.53
CA ASP A 37 2.11 -5.04 -3.50
C ASP A 37 1.08 -3.91 -3.38
N GLU A 38 1.18 -3.15 -2.28
CA GLU A 38 0.41 -1.94 -1.98
C GLU A 38 0.27 -1.00 -3.17
N PHE A 39 1.25 -1.02 -4.09
CA PHE A 39 1.25 -0.14 -5.24
C PHE A 39 0.00 -0.34 -6.10
N HIS A 40 -0.42 -1.57 -6.40
CA HIS A 40 -1.29 -1.77 -7.56
C HIS A 40 -2.26 -2.97 -7.34
N GLY A 41 -1.98 -3.93 -6.44
CA GLY A 41 -2.85 -5.11 -6.25
C GLY A 41 -2.96 -5.99 -7.51
N TYR A 42 -2.02 -5.88 -8.45
CA TYR A 42 -2.03 -6.63 -9.71
C TYR A 42 -1.36 -7.99 -9.52
N TYR A 43 -1.81 -8.92 -10.35
CA TYR A 43 -1.36 -10.29 -10.42
C TYR A 43 0.04 -10.38 -11.02
N ASP A 44 0.85 -11.34 -10.55
CA ASP A 44 2.17 -11.57 -11.13
C ASP A 44 2.03 -12.08 -12.57
N GLY A 45 2.21 -11.17 -13.52
CA GLY A 45 2.09 -11.41 -14.96
C GLY A 45 3.29 -12.16 -15.51
N TYR A 46 3.56 -13.37 -15.01
CA TYR A 46 4.58 -14.26 -15.56
C TYR A 46 4.25 -14.54 -17.04
N LEU A 47 4.97 -13.91 -17.99
CA LEU A 47 4.81 -14.13 -19.43
C LEU A 47 5.18 -15.56 -19.84
N THR A 48 5.97 -16.25 -19.00
CA THR A 48 6.34 -17.67 -19.15
C THR A 48 5.36 -18.63 -18.47
N SER A 49 4.44 -18.12 -17.65
CA SER A 49 3.46 -18.98 -16.99
C SER A 49 2.34 -19.42 -17.93
N ARG A 50 1.58 -20.40 -17.44
CA ARG A 50 0.31 -20.81 -18.04
C ARG A 50 -0.76 -19.71 -18.02
N CYS A 51 -0.47 -18.50 -17.53
CA CYS A 51 -1.36 -17.34 -17.47
C CYS A 51 -0.78 -16.16 -18.26
N SER A 52 -0.23 -16.43 -19.45
CA SER A 52 0.37 -15.41 -20.33
C SER A 52 -0.60 -14.99 -21.44
N PRO A 53 -0.67 -13.70 -21.80
CA PRO A 53 -1.53 -13.25 -22.90
C PRO A 53 -1.17 -13.91 -24.24
N PHE A 54 0.08 -14.40 -24.40
CA PHE A 54 0.49 -15.16 -25.57
C PHE A 54 -0.26 -16.49 -25.73
N VAL A 55 -0.70 -17.12 -24.62
CA VAL A 55 -1.49 -18.37 -24.68
C VAL A 55 -2.86 -18.09 -25.28
N LEU A 56 -3.49 -16.98 -24.90
CA LEU A 56 -4.79 -16.56 -25.46
C LEU A 56 -4.70 -16.34 -26.97
N MET A 57 -3.57 -15.79 -27.43
CA MET A 57 -3.30 -15.60 -28.86
C MET A 57 -3.07 -16.90 -29.65
N GLN A 58 -2.88 -18.04 -28.99
CA GLN A 58 -2.62 -19.32 -29.64
C GLN A 58 -3.88 -20.17 -29.84
N VAL A 59 -5.01 -19.81 -29.22
CA VAL A 59 -6.25 -20.60 -29.25
C VAL A 59 -6.88 -20.61 -30.65
N CYS A 60 -7.26 -19.45 -31.18
CA CYS A 60 -7.78 -19.29 -32.54
C CYS A 60 -7.55 -17.86 -33.05
N SER A 61 -7.82 -17.62 -34.34
CA SER A 61 -7.66 -16.28 -34.95
C SER A 61 -8.55 -15.22 -34.30
N HIS A 62 -9.78 -15.59 -33.92
CA HIS A 62 -10.72 -14.69 -33.25
C HIS A 62 -10.19 -14.26 -31.87
N TRP A 63 -9.75 -15.21 -31.04
CA TRP A 63 -9.15 -14.92 -29.72
C TRP A 63 -7.89 -14.08 -29.84
N ARG A 64 -7.03 -14.35 -30.83
CA ARG A 64 -5.86 -13.52 -31.11
C ARG A 64 -6.24 -12.07 -31.43
N SER A 65 -7.24 -11.87 -32.29
CA SER A 65 -7.69 -10.52 -32.66
C SER A 65 -8.24 -9.78 -31.45
N ILE A 66 -9.05 -10.45 -30.62
CA ILE A 66 -9.58 -9.86 -29.38
C ILE A 66 -8.43 -9.54 -28.44
N ALA A 67 -7.56 -10.50 -28.14
CA ALA A 67 -6.46 -10.31 -27.20
C ALA A 67 -5.58 -9.12 -27.60
N LEU A 68 -5.21 -8.98 -28.88
CA LEU A 68 -4.44 -7.83 -29.37
C LEU A 68 -5.18 -6.49 -29.27
N ALA A 69 -6.51 -6.50 -29.43
CA ALA A 69 -7.35 -5.31 -29.34
C ALA A 69 -7.67 -4.92 -27.89
N THR A 70 -7.45 -5.80 -26.91
CA THR A 70 -7.78 -5.57 -25.50
C THR A 70 -6.59 -4.97 -24.75
N PRO A 71 -6.60 -3.66 -24.40
CA PRO A 71 -5.44 -3.01 -23.78
C PRO A 71 -5.07 -3.57 -22.41
N SER A 72 -6.05 -4.00 -21.60
CA SER A 72 -5.81 -4.49 -20.23
C SER A 72 -4.83 -5.68 -20.18
N LEU A 73 -4.72 -6.45 -21.25
CA LEU A 73 -3.80 -7.59 -21.35
C LEU A 73 -2.34 -7.18 -21.61
N TRP A 74 -2.10 -5.92 -21.98
CA TRP A 74 -0.80 -5.42 -22.46
C TRP A 74 -0.33 -4.14 -21.75
N THR A 75 -1.09 -3.57 -20.82
CA THR A 75 -0.66 -2.36 -20.09
C THR A 75 0.28 -2.69 -18.93
N PHE A 76 0.15 -3.86 -18.30
CA PHE A 76 0.92 -4.22 -17.10
C PHE A 76 1.95 -5.33 -17.37
N ILE A 77 3.15 -5.17 -16.81
CA ILE A 77 4.19 -6.22 -16.84
C ILE A 77 5.07 -6.20 -15.59
N CYS A 78 5.28 -7.40 -15.03
CA CYS A 78 6.29 -7.69 -14.02
C CYS A 78 7.39 -8.54 -14.69
N PRO A 79 8.46 -7.92 -15.21
CA PRO A 79 9.42 -8.64 -16.03
C PRO A 79 10.36 -9.54 -15.22
N SER A 80 10.46 -9.42 -13.88
CA SER A 80 11.49 -10.05 -13.04
C SER A 80 11.71 -11.57 -13.21
N TYR A 81 10.81 -12.26 -13.92
CA TYR A 81 10.85 -13.71 -14.17
C TYR A 81 10.84 -14.10 -15.66
N ASN A 82 10.90 -13.13 -16.56
CA ASN A 82 10.67 -13.35 -17.99
C ASN A 82 11.97 -13.23 -18.78
N PRO A 83 12.40 -14.23 -19.57
CA PRO A 83 13.60 -14.07 -20.38
C PRO A 83 13.50 -12.82 -21.26
N ILE A 84 14.60 -12.08 -21.41
CA ILE A 84 14.64 -10.78 -22.12
C ILE A 84 13.98 -10.85 -23.52
N LEU A 85 14.14 -11.97 -24.22
CA LEU A 85 13.51 -12.19 -25.53
C LEU A 85 11.98 -12.13 -25.49
N TYR A 86 11.35 -12.62 -24.42
CA TYR A 86 9.89 -12.53 -24.24
C TYR A 86 9.46 -11.09 -23.97
N ILE A 87 10.22 -10.34 -23.18
CA ILE A 87 9.94 -8.92 -22.90
C ILE A 87 10.03 -8.11 -24.19
N ARG A 88 11.08 -8.31 -24.99
CA ARG A 88 11.22 -7.66 -26.32
C ARG A 88 10.05 -8.00 -27.24
N ARG A 89 9.66 -9.28 -27.28
CA ARG A 89 8.51 -9.71 -28.09
C ARG A 89 7.21 -9.11 -27.58
N TRP A 90 7.04 -9.01 -26.27
CA TRP A 90 5.88 -8.37 -25.65
C TRP A 90 5.83 -6.89 -26.01
N LEU A 91 6.94 -6.15 -25.89
CA LEU A 91 7.02 -4.74 -26.30
C LEU A 91 6.72 -4.54 -27.79
N ALA A 92 7.19 -5.44 -28.65
CA ALA A 92 6.95 -5.38 -30.09
C ALA A 92 5.48 -5.63 -30.49
N ILE A 93 4.74 -6.37 -29.67
CA ILE A 93 3.34 -6.72 -29.91
C ILE A 93 2.40 -5.77 -29.18
N CYS A 94 2.80 -5.29 -28.01
CA CYS A 94 2.07 -4.36 -27.18
C CYS A 94 1.80 -3.09 -28.01
N PRO A 95 0.52 -2.77 -28.31
CA PRO A 95 0.19 -1.52 -28.99
C PRO A 95 0.65 -0.33 -28.14
N LYS A 96 0.64 0.90 -28.68
CA LYS A 96 1.14 2.12 -28.01
C LYS A 96 0.29 2.59 -26.82
N TYR A 97 -0.16 1.68 -25.97
CA TYR A 97 -0.87 1.95 -24.73
C TYR A 97 0.09 2.43 -23.64
N PRO A 98 -0.42 3.17 -22.65
CA PRO A 98 0.35 3.51 -21.46
C PRO A 98 0.77 2.24 -20.71
N LEU A 99 1.98 2.27 -20.15
CA LEU A 99 2.63 1.12 -19.50
C LEU A 99 2.65 1.29 -17.98
N ASP A 100 2.31 0.21 -17.29
CA ASP A 100 2.47 0.02 -15.86
C ASP A 100 3.59 -1.02 -15.64
N LEU A 101 4.68 -0.58 -15.03
CA LEU A 101 5.90 -1.36 -14.90
C LEU A 101 6.19 -1.62 -13.43
N GLN A 102 6.44 -2.88 -13.08
CA GLN A 102 6.90 -3.26 -11.74
C GLN A 102 8.21 -4.01 -11.84
N LEU A 103 9.31 -3.34 -11.50
CA LEU A 103 10.67 -3.86 -11.49
C LEU A 103 11.11 -4.07 -10.05
N SER A 104 10.86 -5.25 -9.48
CA SER A 104 11.33 -5.60 -8.14
C SER A 104 12.38 -6.71 -8.19
N ARG A 105 13.38 -6.62 -7.31
CA ARG A 105 14.43 -7.61 -7.13
C ARG A 105 13.98 -8.60 -6.07
N ARG A 106 13.02 -9.46 -6.42
CA ARG A 106 12.54 -10.48 -5.48
C ARG A 106 13.69 -11.39 -5.02
N PRO A 107 13.69 -11.85 -3.75
CA PRO A 107 14.81 -12.54 -3.09
C PRO A 107 15.07 -13.97 -3.59
N ILE A 108 14.64 -14.35 -4.78
CA ILE A 108 14.95 -15.66 -5.35
C ILE A 108 16.36 -15.61 -5.94
N ASN A 109 17.38 -15.59 -5.06
CA ASN A 109 18.80 -15.99 -5.13
C ASN A 109 19.55 -16.20 -6.48
N GLN A 110 19.04 -15.78 -7.64
CA GLN A 110 19.50 -16.26 -8.94
C GLN A 110 19.32 -15.30 -10.12
N VAL A 111 18.64 -14.15 -9.98
CA VAL A 111 18.55 -13.19 -11.10
C VAL A 111 19.85 -12.40 -11.19
N PRO A 112 20.64 -12.51 -12.28
CA PRO A 112 21.88 -11.76 -12.43
C PRO A 112 21.62 -10.26 -12.43
N ARG A 113 22.52 -9.46 -11.84
CA ARG A 113 22.42 -7.99 -11.83
C ARG A 113 22.20 -7.40 -13.22
N ASP A 114 22.96 -7.88 -14.20
CA ASP A 114 22.92 -7.42 -15.59
C ASP A 114 21.54 -7.64 -16.23
N TYR A 115 20.76 -8.60 -15.74
CA TYR A 115 19.42 -8.85 -16.23
C TYR A 115 18.46 -7.71 -15.87
N VAL A 116 18.42 -7.26 -14.62
CA VAL A 116 17.52 -6.16 -14.18
C VAL A 116 17.85 -4.89 -14.95
N HIS A 117 19.15 -4.58 -15.09
CA HIS A 117 19.62 -3.44 -15.87
C HIS A 117 19.24 -3.57 -17.36
N SER A 118 19.43 -4.74 -17.97
CA SER A 118 19.04 -4.99 -19.37
C SER A 118 17.53 -4.85 -19.60
N VAL A 119 16.73 -5.31 -18.64
CA VAL A 119 15.27 -5.17 -18.66
C VAL A 119 14.89 -3.70 -18.53
N PHE A 120 15.46 -2.98 -17.57
CA PHE A 120 15.22 -1.55 -17.39
C PHE A 120 15.50 -0.75 -18.66
N ASN A 121 16.65 -1.00 -19.32
CA ASN A 121 17.03 -0.31 -20.55
C ASN A 121 16.03 -0.54 -21.69
N LEU A 122 15.45 -1.73 -21.81
CA LEU A 122 14.40 -1.99 -22.79
C LEU A 122 13.12 -1.18 -22.52
N PHE A 123 12.77 -0.99 -21.25
CA PHE A 123 11.62 -0.17 -20.89
C PHE A 123 11.90 1.33 -20.95
N ALA A 124 13.15 1.74 -20.72
CA ALA A 124 13.60 3.13 -20.82
C ALA A 124 13.42 3.69 -22.25
N GLU A 125 13.60 2.85 -23.27
CA GLU A 125 13.29 3.18 -24.67
C GLU A 125 11.80 3.52 -24.87
N GLU A 126 10.92 3.00 -24.02
CA GLU A 126 9.47 3.22 -24.04
C GLU A 126 8.99 4.17 -22.92
N ALA A 127 9.90 4.96 -22.32
CA ALA A 127 9.59 5.86 -21.20
C ALA A 127 8.46 6.86 -21.48
N TYR A 128 8.30 7.29 -22.73
CA TYR A 128 7.22 8.19 -23.17
C TYR A 128 5.81 7.62 -22.93
N ARG A 129 5.68 6.31 -22.70
CA ARG A 129 4.41 5.61 -22.43
C ARG A 129 4.21 5.26 -20.97
N TRP A 130 5.18 5.49 -20.08
CA TRP A 130 5.01 5.09 -18.68
C TRP A 130 3.85 5.88 -18.05
N ARG A 131 2.88 5.14 -17.53
CA ARG A 131 1.81 5.64 -16.66
C ARG A 131 2.11 5.35 -15.20
N SER A 132 2.64 4.17 -14.93
CA SER A 132 2.95 3.71 -13.58
C SER A 132 4.32 3.03 -13.56
N LEU A 133 5.15 3.37 -12.59
CA LEU A 133 6.48 2.79 -12.41
C LEU A 133 6.68 2.46 -10.93
N SER A 134 6.84 1.18 -10.62
CA SER A 134 7.36 0.69 -9.34
C SER A 134 8.72 0.09 -9.58
N ILE A 135 9.75 0.61 -8.93
CA ILE A 135 11.12 0.18 -9.17
C ILE A 135 11.92 0.03 -7.87
N GLU A 136 12.59 -1.10 -7.75
CA GLU A 136 13.64 -1.31 -6.78
C GLU A 136 14.97 -0.81 -7.34
N LEU A 137 15.63 0.10 -6.65
CA LEU A 137 16.84 0.77 -7.14
C LEU A 137 18.12 0.12 -6.61
N ASP A 138 18.98 -0.31 -7.52
CA ASP A 138 20.42 -0.44 -7.28
C ASP A 138 21.18 0.78 -7.88
N PRO A 139 22.49 0.94 -7.61
CA PRO A 139 23.22 2.14 -8.03
C PRO A 139 23.17 2.40 -9.55
N GLU A 140 23.23 1.35 -10.38
CA GLU A 140 23.20 1.46 -11.84
C GLU A 140 21.81 1.82 -12.33
N VAL A 141 20.77 1.11 -11.87
CA VAL A 141 19.38 1.37 -12.25
C VAL A 141 18.95 2.78 -11.79
N ALA A 142 19.37 3.22 -10.60
CA ALA A 142 19.12 4.57 -10.12
C ALA A 142 19.76 5.64 -11.01
N SER A 143 21.01 5.43 -11.41
CA SER A 143 21.73 6.34 -12.29
C SER A 143 21.08 6.43 -13.66
N GLU A 144 20.67 5.29 -14.22
CA GLU A 144 19.98 5.25 -15.51
C GLU A 144 18.58 5.88 -15.44
N LEU A 145 17.83 5.65 -14.35
CA LEU A 145 16.54 6.33 -14.14
C LEU A 145 16.71 7.86 -14.10
N VAL A 146 17.72 8.36 -13.41
CA VAL A 146 18.05 9.79 -13.41
C VAL A 146 18.37 10.29 -14.84
N ASN A 147 19.10 9.51 -15.65
CA ASN A 147 19.40 9.87 -17.03
C ASN A 147 18.14 9.90 -17.92
N VAL A 148 17.26 8.90 -17.78
CA VAL A 148 15.98 8.82 -18.51
C VAL A 148 15.10 10.02 -18.18
N LEU A 149 14.99 10.38 -16.89
CA LEU A 149 14.17 11.50 -16.44
C LEU A 149 14.77 12.88 -16.77
N ARG A 150 16.10 12.97 -16.89
CA ARG A 150 16.80 14.22 -17.28
C ARG A 150 16.77 14.47 -18.79
N SER A 151 16.62 13.44 -19.60
CA SER A 151 16.71 13.54 -21.06
C SER A 151 15.66 14.48 -21.66
N ASP A 152 16.07 15.34 -22.60
CA ASP A 152 15.26 16.45 -23.13
C ASP A 152 13.92 16.02 -23.73
N SER A 153 12.83 16.51 -23.11
CA SER A 153 11.43 16.73 -23.57
C SER A 153 10.65 15.64 -24.33
N ARG A 154 11.27 14.83 -25.19
CA ARG A 154 10.61 13.79 -25.99
C ARG A 154 10.44 12.48 -25.24
N THR A 155 11.25 12.24 -24.21
CA THR A 155 11.27 11.00 -23.43
C THR A 155 10.80 11.17 -22.00
N ILE A 156 10.64 12.41 -21.51
CA ILE A 156 10.07 12.63 -20.18
C ILE A 156 8.68 11.97 -20.18
N PRO A 157 8.40 11.06 -19.24
CA PRO A 157 7.11 10.40 -19.15
C PRO A 157 6.03 11.43 -18.77
N ALA A 158 5.51 12.16 -19.76
CA ALA A 158 4.46 13.16 -19.55
C ALA A 158 3.16 12.53 -19.03
N GLN A 159 3.06 11.20 -19.09
CA GLN A 159 1.90 10.41 -18.67
C GLN A 159 2.11 9.71 -17.32
N LEU A 160 3.29 9.79 -16.70
CA LEU A 160 3.58 9.09 -15.45
C LEU A 160 2.78 9.72 -14.31
N GLN A 161 1.86 8.92 -13.79
CA GLN A 161 0.90 9.24 -12.75
C GLN A 161 1.28 8.59 -11.42
N ASP A 162 1.89 7.40 -11.47
CA ASP A 162 2.22 6.62 -10.28
C ASP A 162 3.72 6.30 -10.27
N LEU A 163 4.41 6.66 -9.19
CA LEU A 163 5.82 6.36 -9.01
C LEU A 163 6.05 5.76 -7.63
N LYS A 164 6.53 4.51 -7.59
CA LYS A 164 7.06 3.85 -6.39
C LYS A 164 8.56 3.65 -6.55
N VAL A 165 9.32 4.14 -5.58
CA VAL A 165 10.78 4.01 -5.53
C VAL A 165 11.18 3.38 -4.20
N GLU A 166 11.98 2.32 -4.29
CA GLU A 166 12.46 1.55 -3.15
C GLU A 166 13.93 1.19 -3.38
N PRO A 167 14.92 1.83 -2.75
CA PRO A 167 16.30 1.41 -2.90
C PRO A 167 16.49 0.02 -2.27
N SER A 168 17.29 -0.81 -2.94
CA SER A 168 17.45 -2.22 -2.60
C SER A 168 17.97 -2.40 -1.17
N PRO A 169 17.30 -3.21 -0.31
CA PRO A 169 17.65 -3.37 1.11
C PRO A 169 19.03 -4.01 1.33
N GLN A 170 19.62 -4.58 0.28
CA GLN A 170 20.87 -5.32 0.34
C GLN A 170 22.07 -4.36 0.51
N ASP A 171 22.83 -4.51 1.61
CA ASP A 171 23.92 -3.60 2.01
C ASP A 171 24.96 -3.30 0.91
N HIS A 172 25.25 -4.27 0.05
CA HIS A 172 26.21 -4.11 -1.05
C HIS A 172 25.69 -3.23 -2.20
N PHE A 173 24.39 -2.92 -2.25
CA PHE A 173 23.73 -2.19 -3.33
C PHE A 173 23.23 -0.82 -2.88
N LYS A 174 23.87 -0.25 -1.87
CA LYS A 174 23.50 1.07 -1.37
C LYS A 174 23.61 2.12 -2.47
N VAL A 175 22.47 2.64 -2.90
CA VAL A 175 22.40 3.73 -3.86
C VAL A 175 23.05 4.98 -3.25
N PRO A 176 23.95 5.69 -3.97
CA PRO A 176 24.52 6.93 -3.47
C PRO A 176 23.44 7.96 -3.15
N GLY A 177 23.56 8.64 -2.00
CA GLY A 177 22.59 9.67 -1.59
C GLY A 177 22.44 10.78 -2.63
N SER A 178 23.53 11.18 -3.28
CA SER A 178 23.53 12.16 -4.37
C SER A 178 22.71 11.74 -5.59
N THR A 179 22.65 10.43 -5.90
CA THR A 179 21.83 9.91 -7.00
C THR A 179 20.35 9.99 -6.64
N LEU A 180 19.99 9.66 -5.40
CA LEU A 180 18.62 9.76 -4.91
C LEU A 180 18.16 11.21 -4.75
N GLU A 181 19.03 12.13 -4.31
CA GLU A 181 18.78 13.56 -4.31
C GLU A 181 18.56 14.09 -5.73
N ALA A 182 19.40 13.67 -6.70
CA ALA A 182 19.21 14.03 -8.10
C ALA A 182 17.89 13.51 -8.67
N LEU A 183 17.46 12.31 -8.27
CA LEU A 183 16.16 11.76 -8.64
C LEU A 183 15.01 12.60 -8.08
N VAL A 184 15.07 12.95 -6.78
CA VAL A 184 14.06 13.77 -6.12
C VAL A 184 13.96 15.16 -6.74
N ALA A 185 15.08 15.78 -7.10
CA ALA A 185 15.13 17.08 -7.78
C ALA A 185 14.47 17.08 -9.18
N LEU A 186 14.29 15.91 -9.81
CA LEU A 186 13.62 15.78 -11.11
C LEU A 186 12.09 15.62 -10.98
N LEU A 187 11.57 15.27 -9.79
CA LEU A 187 10.14 15.02 -9.58
C LEU A 187 9.23 16.22 -9.89
N PRO A 188 9.60 17.50 -9.65
CA PRO A 188 8.82 18.65 -10.09
C PRO A 188 8.53 18.69 -11.61
N GLY A 189 9.38 18.06 -12.42
CA GLY A 189 9.17 17.95 -13.87
C GLY A 189 8.02 17.01 -14.25
N LEU A 190 7.63 16.09 -13.36
CA LEU A 190 6.58 15.08 -13.58
C LEU A 190 5.19 15.66 -13.27
N LYS A 191 4.71 16.57 -14.12
CA LYS A 191 3.44 17.31 -13.94
C LYS A 191 2.19 16.43 -13.80
N SER A 192 2.25 15.20 -14.31
CA SER A 192 1.15 14.22 -14.25
C SER A 192 1.19 13.35 -13.01
N LEU A 193 2.24 13.42 -12.17
CA LEU A 193 2.38 12.59 -10.99
C LEU A 193 1.25 12.88 -10.00
N ARG A 194 0.51 11.83 -9.61
CA ARG A 194 -0.62 11.86 -8.67
C ARG A 194 -0.39 10.93 -7.49
N ARG A 195 0.34 9.84 -7.67
CA ARG A 195 0.66 8.90 -6.61
C ARG A 195 2.15 8.74 -6.48
N PHE A 196 2.65 8.88 -5.27
CA PHE A 196 4.06 8.76 -4.96
C PHE A 196 4.27 7.84 -3.76
N ILE A 197 5.06 6.79 -3.95
CA ILE A 197 5.49 5.90 -2.88
C ILE A 197 7.00 5.97 -2.80
N TRP A 198 7.51 6.27 -1.62
CA TRP A 198 8.94 6.31 -1.37
C TRP A 198 9.27 5.46 -0.15
N VAL A 199 10.14 4.48 -0.33
CA VAL A 199 10.62 3.61 0.75
C VAL A 199 12.12 3.83 0.86
N ASP A 200 12.61 4.45 1.92
CA ASP A 200 14.05 4.60 2.21
C ASP A 200 14.29 4.27 3.69
N PRO A 201 14.58 3.00 4.02
CA PRO A 201 14.77 2.58 5.40
C PRO A 201 16.00 3.22 6.05
N TRP A 202 16.94 3.79 5.28
CA TRP A 202 18.16 4.39 5.82
C TRP A 202 18.06 5.90 6.06
N GLY A 203 17.00 6.56 5.59
CA GLY A 203 16.68 7.95 5.91
C GLY A 203 17.73 8.95 5.45
N LYS A 204 18.28 8.78 4.24
CA LYS A 204 19.39 9.60 3.76
C LYS A 204 18.98 10.81 2.94
N ILE A 205 17.75 10.83 2.44
CA ILE A 205 17.32 11.85 1.48
C ILE A 205 16.22 12.73 2.06
N SER A 206 16.33 14.02 1.75
CA SER A 206 15.24 14.95 1.97
C SER A 206 14.29 14.96 0.78
N LEU A 207 12.99 14.96 1.08
CA LEU A 207 11.91 14.99 0.08
C LEU A 207 11.34 16.40 -0.12
N HIS A 208 12.14 17.45 0.11
CA HIS A 208 11.67 18.84 -0.03
C HIS A 208 11.26 19.20 -1.46
N ASP A 209 11.92 18.64 -2.48
CA ASP A 209 11.61 18.93 -3.89
C ASP A 209 10.48 18.04 -4.45
N VAL A 210 9.88 17.16 -3.66
CA VAL A 210 8.69 16.41 -4.10
C VAL A 210 7.55 17.40 -4.35
N PRO A 211 6.81 17.31 -5.48
CA PRO A 211 5.72 18.21 -5.79
C PRO A 211 4.45 17.86 -5.00
N TRP A 212 4.51 17.96 -3.67
CA TRP A 212 3.43 17.55 -2.73
C TRP A 212 2.05 18.12 -3.07
N MET A 213 2.00 19.36 -3.59
CA MET A 213 0.75 20.05 -3.90
C MET A 213 -0.08 19.41 -5.02
N GLN A 214 0.51 18.58 -5.91
CA GLN A 214 -0.22 17.90 -6.98
C GLN A 214 -0.55 16.43 -6.67
N LEU A 215 0.02 15.88 -5.59
CA LEU A 215 -0.19 14.49 -5.21
C LEU A 215 -1.61 14.30 -4.64
N LYS A 216 -2.21 13.18 -5.01
CA LYS A 216 -3.47 12.64 -4.47
C LYS A 216 -3.21 11.59 -3.41
N THR A 217 -2.22 10.74 -3.65
CA THR A 217 -1.80 9.68 -2.72
C THR A 217 -0.30 9.78 -2.48
N ALA A 218 0.12 9.76 -1.22
CA ALA A 218 1.53 9.72 -0.85
C ALA A 218 1.77 8.68 0.25
N ILE A 219 2.68 7.74 0.01
CA ILE A 219 3.08 6.71 0.99
C ILE A 219 4.59 6.81 1.20
N ILE A 220 5.01 7.23 2.37
CA ILE A 220 6.39 7.59 2.66
C ILE A 220 6.90 6.75 3.81
N LYS A 221 7.80 5.81 3.53
CA LYS A 221 8.44 4.93 4.49
C LYS A 221 9.90 5.33 4.66
N LEU A 222 10.21 6.32 5.50
CA LEU A 222 11.59 6.75 5.74
C LEU A 222 11.79 7.34 7.15
N PRO A 223 12.97 7.14 7.77
CA PRO A 223 13.35 7.80 9.02
C PRO A 223 13.27 9.33 8.88
N SER A 224 12.19 9.91 9.42
CA SER A 224 11.90 11.33 9.34
C SER A 224 11.77 11.92 10.73
N SER A 225 12.36 13.08 10.93
CA SER A 225 12.01 13.93 12.08
C SER A 225 10.55 14.39 11.97
N VAL A 226 9.91 14.62 13.12
CA VAL A 226 8.54 15.15 13.19
C VAL A 226 8.40 16.46 12.40
N GLN A 227 9.43 17.31 12.40
CA GLN A 227 9.48 18.57 11.66
C GLN A 227 9.47 18.37 10.14
N GLN A 228 10.17 17.36 9.63
CA GLN A 228 10.15 17.01 8.22
C GLN A 228 8.77 16.51 7.82
N VAL A 229 8.19 15.57 8.58
CA VAL A 229 6.84 15.06 8.32
C VAL A 229 5.81 16.19 8.32
N PHE A 230 5.91 17.11 9.28
CA PHE A 230 5.09 18.33 9.32
C PHE A 230 5.26 19.19 8.06
N SER A 231 6.50 19.42 7.65
CA SER A 231 6.82 20.20 6.44
C SER A 231 6.27 19.55 5.18
N TYR A 232 6.24 18.22 5.09
CA TYR A 232 5.69 17.51 3.94
C TYR A 232 4.16 17.55 3.96
N LEU A 233 3.53 17.18 5.09
CA LEU A 233 2.08 17.19 5.29
C LEU A 233 1.45 18.55 5.00
N SER A 234 2.09 19.64 5.44
CA SER A 234 1.59 21.01 5.22
C SER A 234 1.57 21.43 3.75
N GLN A 235 2.31 20.75 2.87
CA GLN A 235 2.31 21.00 1.42
C GLN A 235 1.29 20.14 0.66
N CYS A 236 0.72 19.10 1.28
CA CYS A 236 -0.19 18.14 0.66
C CYS A 236 -1.64 18.68 0.52
N THR A 237 -1.82 19.85 -0.06
CA THR A 237 -3.12 20.54 -0.13
C THR A 237 -4.15 19.86 -1.06
N SER A 238 -3.68 19.09 -2.05
CA SER A 238 -4.54 18.34 -2.98
C SER A 238 -4.75 16.88 -2.60
N ALA A 239 -4.04 16.37 -1.60
CA ALA A 239 -4.00 14.96 -1.26
C ALA A 239 -5.32 14.47 -0.65
N THR A 240 -5.71 13.26 -1.02
CA THR A 240 -6.85 12.52 -0.46
C THR A 240 -6.38 11.41 0.47
N GLU A 241 -5.18 10.88 0.24
CA GLU A 241 -4.60 9.81 1.03
C GLU A 241 -3.13 10.08 1.32
N ILE A 242 -2.76 10.00 2.60
CA ILE A 242 -1.37 10.15 3.03
C ILE A 242 -1.04 9.10 4.07
N GLU A 243 0.11 8.47 3.89
CA GLU A 243 0.67 7.50 4.82
C GLU A 243 2.14 7.83 5.06
N PHE A 244 2.50 8.02 6.34
CA PHE A 244 3.87 8.23 6.76
C PHE A 244 4.28 7.14 7.74
N HIS A 245 5.31 6.40 7.38
CA HIS A 245 5.98 5.42 8.21
C HIS A 245 7.40 5.87 8.50
N SER A 246 7.66 6.25 9.75
CA SER A 246 8.99 6.58 10.24
C SER A 246 9.48 5.46 11.14
N ASN A 247 10.58 4.80 10.75
CA ASN A 247 11.26 3.78 11.56
C ASN A 247 12.36 4.40 12.41
N THR A 248 12.21 5.65 12.82
CA THR A 248 13.26 6.34 13.58
C THR A 248 13.37 5.69 14.96
N THR A 249 14.46 4.94 15.19
CA THR A 249 14.80 4.28 16.47
C THR A 249 15.17 5.27 17.58
N ALA A 250 15.17 6.58 17.26
CA ALA A 250 15.49 7.61 18.24
C ALA A 250 14.46 7.59 19.36
N ASP A 251 14.95 7.29 20.56
CA ASP A 251 14.21 7.31 21.81
C ASP A 251 13.35 8.59 21.89
N PRO A 252 12.02 8.46 21.79
CA PRO A 252 11.12 9.61 21.75
C PRO A 252 11.11 10.41 23.06
N THR A 253 11.68 9.87 24.15
CA THR A 253 11.91 10.63 25.38
C THR A 253 13.03 11.65 25.23
N LYS A 254 13.96 11.41 24.31
CA LYS A 254 15.13 12.25 24.05
C LYS A 254 14.91 13.24 22.92
N THR A 255 13.97 12.96 22.01
CA THR A 255 13.60 13.90 20.96
C THR A 255 12.92 15.10 21.59
N ARG A 256 13.70 16.15 21.90
CA ARG A 256 13.15 17.42 22.38
C ARG A 256 12.19 17.93 21.32
N LEU A 257 10.91 18.01 21.68
CA LEU A 257 9.91 18.62 20.82
C LEU A 257 10.41 20.01 20.40
N PRO A 258 10.27 20.37 19.12
CA PRO A 258 10.66 21.71 18.68
C PRO A 258 9.91 22.74 19.52
N SER A 259 10.64 23.71 20.08
CA SER A 259 10.06 24.84 20.82
C SER A 259 9.31 25.81 19.92
N TYR A 260 9.39 25.62 18.60
CA TYR A 260 8.75 26.46 17.61
C TYR A 260 7.23 26.25 17.59
N ARG A 261 6.50 27.36 17.64
CA ARG A 261 5.06 27.36 17.38
C ARG A 261 4.84 27.28 15.88
N PHE A 262 4.33 26.15 15.42
CA PHE A 262 3.88 26.01 14.04
C PHE A 262 2.46 26.57 13.88
N PRO A 263 2.15 27.22 12.75
CA PRO A 263 0.79 27.67 12.47
C PRO A 263 -0.15 26.47 12.32
N ALA A 264 -1.44 26.70 12.53
CA ALA A 264 -2.46 25.69 12.25
C ALA A 264 -2.68 25.59 10.73
N PHE A 265 -2.74 24.37 10.21
CA PHE A 265 -2.97 24.07 8.81
C PHE A 265 -4.29 23.33 8.60
N THR A 266 -4.91 23.54 7.44
CA THR A 266 -6.13 22.83 7.05
C THR A 266 -5.87 22.02 5.79
N LEU A 267 -6.05 20.70 5.88
CA LEU A 267 -5.98 19.79 4.72
C LEU A 267 -7.41 19.39 4.35
N ALA A 268 -8.06 20.23 3.55
CA ALA A 268 -9.49 20.13 3.27
C ALA A 268 -9.89 18.89 2.46
N ASN A 269 -8.98 18.33 1.66
CA ASN A 269 -9.28 17.20 0.77
C ASN A 269 -8.87 15.84 1.36
N LEU A 270 -8.16 15.82 2.49
CA LEU A 270 -7.57 14.60 3.01
C LEU A 270 -8.66 13.72 3.63
N THR A 271 -8.87 12.54 3.06
CA THR A 271 -9.86 11.55 3.50
C THR A 271 -9.25 10.39 4.27
N VAL A 272 -7.99 10.06 3.99
CA VAL A 272 -7.24 8.97 4.64
C VAL A 272 -5.90 9.51 5.14
N LEU A 273 -5.63 9.32 6.42
CA LEU A 273 -4.35 9.65 7.04
C LEU A 273 -3.85 8.46 7.85
N LYS A 274 -2.64 8.00 7.57
CA LYS A 274 -1.94 6.98 8.35
C LYS A 274 -0.61 7.52 8.83
N LEU A 275 -0.37 7.48 10.13
CA LEU A 275 0.86 8.00 10.74
C LEU A 275 1.44 6.93 11.66
N SER A 276 2.61 6.40 11.34
CA SER A 276 3.27 5.45 12.22
C SER A 276 3.81 6.12 13.48
N ARG A 277 4.18 5.28 14.43
CA ARG A 277 4.66 5.67 15.76
C ARG A 277 5.82 6.67 15.69
N GLY A 278 6.79 6.48 14.78
CA GLY A 278 7.98 7.31 14.67
C GLY A 278 7.73 8.75 14.18
N CYS A 279 6.51 9.10 13.77
CA CYS A 279 6.14 10.43 13.32
C CYS A 279 5.63 11.36 14.45
N ASP A 280 5.49 10.86 15.69
CA ASP A 280 4.74 11.50 16.77
C ASP A 280 3.36 12.01 16.29
N PRO A 281 2.42 11.09 16.01
CA PRO A 281 1.13 11.46 15.42
C PRO A 281 0.37 12.49 16.26
N MET A 282 0.42 12.38 17.59
CA MET A 282 -0.29 13.32 18.47
C MET A 282 0.25 14.74 18.32
N TRP A 283 1.57 14.91 18.28
CA TRP A 283 2.15 16.23 18.04
C TRP A 283 1.69 16.82 16.71
N LEU A 284 1.70 16.02 15.63
CA LEU A 284 1.22 16.47 14.31
C LEU A 284 -0.25 16.90 14.36
N LEU A 285 -1.13 16.07 14.92
CA LEU A 285 -2.57 16.32 14.96
C LEU A 285 -2.96 17.62 15.70
N ARG A 286 -2.13 18.11 16.63
CA ARG A 286 -2.36 19.44 17.27
C ARG A 286 -2.39 20.60 16.27
N HIS A 287 -1.65 20.47 15.18
CA HIS A 287 -1.42 21.55 14.23
C HIS A 287 -2.27 21.43 12.96
N PHE A 288 -2.98 20.33 12.76
CA PHE A 288 -3.80 20.12 11.58
C PHE A 288 -5.30 20.09 11.89
N THR A 289 -6.07 20.55 10.92
CA THR A 289 -7.53 20.40 10.83
C THR A 289 -7.85 19.72 9.51
N MET A 290 -8.63 18.65 9.55
CA MET A 290 -8.86 17.79 8.38
C MET A 290 -10.37 17.52 8.28
N PRO A 291 -11.15 18.51 7.78
CA PRO A 291 -12.61 18.47 7.87
C PRO A 291 -13.24 17.33 7.08
N SER A 292 -12.55 16.80 6.05
CA SER A 292 -13.02 15.69 5.24
C SER A 292 -12.40 14.35 5.61
N LEU A 293 -11.64 14.26 6.70
CA LEU A 293 -10.97 13.04 7.10
C LEU A 293 -12.00 11.97 7.49
N GLN A 294 -11.95 10.83 6.82
CA GLN A 294 -12.85 9.69 7.05
C GLN A 294 -12.13 8.54 7.75
N HIS A 295 -10.84 8.33 7.43
CA HIS A 295 -10.03 7.27 8.00
C HIS A 295 -8.76 7.85 8.63
N LEU A 296 -8.54 7.57 9.91
CA LEU A 296 -7.34 7.94 10.64
C LEU A 296 -6.69 6.69 11.22
N GLU A 297 -5.44 6.42 10.89
CA GLU A 297 -4.61 5.38 11.51
C GLU A 297 -3.43 6.05 12.21
N VAL A 298 -3.24 5.79 13.49
CA VAL A 298 -2.17 6.41 14.28
C VAL A 298 -1.41 5.40 15.13
N GLY A 299 -0.09 5.45 15.01
CA GLY A 299 0.85 4.76 15.89
C GLY A 299 0.92 5.43 17.25
N ILE A 300 0.55 4.74 18.34
CA ILE A 300 0.60 5.36 19.67
C ILE A 300 2.03 5.34 20.20
N LEU A 301 2.56 6.54 20.47
CA LEU A 301 3.82 6.69 21.18
C LEU A 301 3.64 7.36 22.57
N ARG A 302 2.62 8.22 22.77
CA ARG A 302 2.25 8.84 24.07
C ARG A 302 0.76 9.20 24.13
N ARG A 303 0.15 8.98 25.30
CA ARG A 303 -1.29 9.07 25.60
C ARG A 303 -1.81 10.49 25.76
N ASP A 304 -1.58 11.36 24.79
CA ASP A 304 -2.26 12.66 24.82
C ASP A 304 -3.69 12.52 24.29
N GLN A 305 -4.54 11.88 25.10
CA GLN A 305 -5.94 11.68 24.78
C GLN A 305 -6.65 13.02 24.52
N GLN A 306 -6.26 14.08 25.24
CA GLN A 306 -6.82 15.41 25.05
C GLN A 306 -6.56 15.94 23.65
N VAL A 307 -5.37 15.73 23.11
CA VAL A 307 -5.02 16.13 21.75
C VAL A 307 -5.84 15.40 20.71
N LEU A 308 -6.01 14.09 20.86
CA LEU A 308 -6.84 13.31 19.97
C LEU A 308 -8.30 13.81 20.05
N GLU A 309 -8.84 13.99 21.25
CA GLU A 309 -10.19 14.54 21.46
C GLU A 309 -10.37 15.91 20.80
N ASP A 310 -9.40 16.81 20.96
CA ASP A 310 -9.46 18.13 20.35
C ASP A 310 -9.31 18.08 18.82
N PHE A 311 -8.53 17.13 18.30
CA PHE A 311 -8.46 16.87 16.87
C PHE A 311 -9.77 16.33 16.32
N LEU A 312 -10.40 15.34 16.97
CA LEU A 312 -11.67 14.76 16.57
C LEU A 312 -12.79 15.82 16.56
N LYS A 313 -12.77 16.78 17.50
CA LYS A 313 -13.69 17.94 17.47
C LYS A 313 -13.50 18.83 16.25
N ARG A 314 -12.26 18.99 15.77
CA ARG A 314 -11.92 19.79 14.57
C ARG A 314 -12.16 19.02 13.26
N SER A 315 -12.22 17.69 13.32
CA SER A 315 -12.33 16.79 12.17
C SER A 315 -13.54 15.84 12.34
N PRO A 316 -14.78 16.36 12.27
CA PRO A 316 -15.98 15.62 12.66
C PRO A 316 -16.40 14.52 11.68
N SER A 317 -15.80 14.45 10.48
CA SER A 317 -16.17 13.47 9.44
C SER A 317 -15.53 12.08 9.60
N ILE A 318 -14.78 11.86 10.68
CA ILE A 318 -14.06 10.61 10.91
C ILE A 318 -15.04 9.47 11.09
N HIS A 319 -14.94 8.49 10.20
CA HIS A 319 -15.74 7.28 10.19
C HIS A 319 -14.97 6.09 10.78
N THR A 320 -13.66 6.06 10.57
CA THR A 320 -12.78 4.99 11.01
C THR A 320 -11.56 5.58 11.71
N LEU A 321 -11.30 5.10 12.92
CA LEU A 321 -10.08 5.38 13.66
C LEU A 321 -9.39 4.07 13.97
N VAL A 322 -8.19 3.86 13.48
CA VAL A 322 -7.34 2.72 13.81
C VAL A 322 -6.19 3.19 14.69
N VAL A 323 -6.00 2.47 15.78
CA VAL A 323 -4.90 2.66 16.71
C VAL A 323 -3.94 1.50 16.52
N ASP A 324 -2.73 1.80 16.05
CA ASP A 324 -1.75 0.80 15.68
C ASP A 324 -0.57 0.82 16.68
N GLU A 325 -0.14 -0.35 17.15
CA GLU A 325 1.06 -0.53 17.96
C GLU A 325 2.17 -1.29 17.21
N ARG A 326 2.00 -1.59 15.92
CA ARG A 326 3.01 -2.31 15.13
C ARG A 326 4.38 -1.67 15.33
N TYR A 327 5.23 -2.41 16.03
CA TYR A 327 6.66 -2.19 16.06
C TYR A 327 7.16 -2.50 14.64
N GLY A 328 8.11 -1.71 14.14
CA GLY A 328 8.83 -2.13 12.94
C GLY A 328 9.38 -3.55 13.20
N GLU A 329 9.33 -4.43 12.20
CA GLU A 329 9.67 -5.86 12.35
C GLU A 329 11.06 -6.10 12.98
N ASP A 330 11.93 -5.08 13.01
CA ASP A 330 13.29 -5.12 13.54
C ASP A 330 13.43 -4.67 15.01
N ASP A 331 12.37 -4.21 15.69
CA ASP A 331 12.50 -3.65 17.05
C ASP A 331 12.46 -4.75 18.13
N ALA A 332 13.62 -5.36 18.38
CA ALA A 332 13.88 -6.27 19.50
C ALA A 332 13.76 -5.61 20.90
N TYR A 333 13.28 -4.36 20.98
CA TYR A 333 13.15 -3.56 22.19
C TYR A 333 11.69 -3.41 22.68
N ALA A 334 10.79 -4.32 22.29
CA ALA A 334 9.38 -4.31 22.68
C ALA A 334 9.10 -4.45 24.20
N ASP A 335 10.12 -4.57 25.05
CA ASP A 335 9.97 -5.08 26.42
C ASP A 335 9.46 -4.08 27.49
N GLU A 336 9.33 -2.77 27.28
CA GLU A 336 9.21 -1.87 28.45
C GLU A 336 8.13 -0.78 28.48
N VAL A 337 7.22 -0.68 27.51
CA VAL A 337 6.07 0.24 27.65
C VAL A 337 4.76 -0.51 27.51
N LEU A 338 4.54 -1.45 28.43
CA LEU A 338 3.25 -2.09 28.62
C LEU A 338 2.23 -1.03 28.99
N ILE A 339 1.31 -0.77 28.06
CA ILE A 339 0.19 0.10 28.35
C ILE A 339 -0.65 -0.54 29.48
N SER A 340 -0.93 0.16 30.60
CA SER A 340 -1.72 -0.44 31.68
C SER A 340 -3.19 -0.62 31.29
N ASP A 341 -3.86 -1.61 31.88
CA ASP A 341 -5.28 -1.88 31.64
C ASP A 341 -6.16 -0.67 31.92
N HIS A 342 -5.82 0.11 32.95
CA HIS A 342 -6.53 1.33 33.30
C HIS A 342 -6.46 2.34 32.15
N GLU A 343 -5.31 2.48 31.50
CA GLU A 343 -5.14 3.46 30.43
C GLU A 343 -5.79 2.99 29.12
N ILE A 344 -5.82 1.67 28.85
CA ILE A 344 -6.64 1.09 27.77
C ILE A 344 -8.11 1.43 28.00
N LEU A 345 -8.61 1.15 29.21
CA LEU A 345 -9.99 1.42 29.57
C LEU A 345 -10.32 2.92 29.51
N ALA A 346 -9.44 3.79 30.02
CA ALA A 346 -9.62 5.23 29.95
C ALA A 346 -9.74 5.72 28.50
N TYR A 347 -8.87 5.22 27.62
CA TYR A 347 -8.92 5.50 26.19
C TYR A 347 -10.24 5.02 25.58
N LEU A 348 -10.54 3.73 25.74
CA LEU A 348 -11.72 3.08 25.19
C LEU A 348 -13.04 3.68 25.69
N THR A 349 -13.07 4.21 26.92
CA THR A 349 -14.28 4.81 27.49
C THR A 349 -14.44 6.29 27.13
N SER A 350 -13.52 6.87 26.36
CA SER A 350 -13.59 8.26 25.93
C SER A 350 -14.88 8.54 25.15
N PRO A 351 -15.65 9.60 25.50
CA PRO A 351 -16.87 9.95 24.79
C PRO A 351 -16.66 10.22 23.30
N CYS A 352 -15.50 10.73 22.88
CA CYS A 352 -15.23 11.05 21.48
C CYS A 352 -15.14 9.80 20.61
N LEU A 353 -14.61 8.70 21.15
CA LEU A 353 -14.46 7.45 20.42
C LEU A 353 -15.80 6.78 20.16
N ARG A 354 -16.76 6.94 21.08
CA ARG A 354 -18.13 6.39 20.91
C ARG A 354 -18.88 7.02 19.74
N ALA A 355 -18.53 8.24 19.36
CA ALA A 355 -19.12 8.90 18.19
C ALA A 355 -18.59 8.34 16.86
N ILE A 356 -17.46 7.62 16.88
CA ILE A 356 -16.82 7.08 15.69
C ILE A 356 -17.45 5.72 15.35
N PRO A 357 -18.00 5.53 14.14
CA PRO A 357 -18.65 4.28 13.75
C PRO A 357 -17.75 3.05 13.74
N ARG A 358 -16.46 3.21 13.47
CA ARG A 358 -15.49 2.10 13.42
C ARG A 358 -14.23 2.47 14.21
N VAL A 359 -13.99 1.80 15.32
CA VAL A 359 -12.76 1.99 16.11
C VAL A 359 -11.91 0.72 16.06
N GLY A 360 -10.85 0.79 15.26
CA GLY A 360 -9.79 -0.19 15.09
C GLY A 360 -8.78 -0.14 16.23
N ILE A 361 -8.43 -1.29 16.80
CA ILE A 361 -7.28 -1.40 17.71
C ILE A 361 -6.42 -2.59 17.25
N ASP A 362 -5.21 -2.29 16.79
CA ASP A 362 -4.22 -3.25 16.31
C ASP A 362 -2.99 -3.21 17.22
N LEU A 363 -3.06 -3.96 18.32
CA LEU A 363 -2.02 -4.01 19.33
C LEU A 363 -1.58 -5.45 19.52
N LEU A 364 -0.38 -5.78 19.01
CA LEU A 364 0.15 -7.14 18.95
C LEU A 364 0.06 -7.88 20.30
N TYR A 365 0.41 -7.18 21.39
CA TYR A 365 0.46 -7.73 22.76
C TYR A 365 -0.74 -7.40 23.64
N THR A 366 -1.61 -6.50 23.17
CA THR A 366 -2.68 -5.94 23.99
C THR A 366 -4.03 -6.52 23.62
N LYS A 367 -4.11 -7.29 22.52
CA LYS A 367 -5.34 -7.97 22.08
C LYS A 367 -5.95 -8.87 23.15
N GLU A 368 -5.18 -9.82 23.69
CA GLU A 368 -5.67 -10.73 24.73
C GLU A 368 -6.11 -9.97 25.99
N ARG A 369 -5.38 -8.91 26.32
CA ARG A 369 -5.71 -8.04 27.46
C ARG A 369 -7.00 -7.27 27.23
N ILE A 370 -7.20 -6.68 26.05
CA ILE A 370 -8.46 -6.02 25.68
C ILE A 370 -9.62 -7.02 25.73
N LEU A 371 -9.44 -8.23 25.18
CA LEU A 371 -10.45 -9.27 25.25
C LEU A 371 -10.78 -9.64 26.70
N ALA A 372 -9.77 -9.83 27.55
CA ALA A 372 -9.96 -10.09 28.97
C ALA A 372 -10.70 -8.95 29.67
N LEU A 373 -10.37 -7.69 29.37
CA LEU A 373 -11.04 -6.51 29.92
C LEU A 373 -12.50 -6.39 29.47
N ILE A 374 -12.80 -6.75 28.22
CA ILE A 374 -14.17 -6.80 27.69
C ILE A 374 -14.96 -7.94 28.36
N GLN A 375 -14.35 -9.12 28.51
CA GLN A 375 -14.97 -10.28 29.16
C GLN A 375 -15.28 -10.05 30.65
N GLN A 376 -14.44 -9.26 31.34
CA GLN A 376 -14.66 -8.90 32.74
C GLN A 376 -15.86 -7.95 32.96
N ARG A 377 -16.42 -7.36 31.90
CA ARG A 377 -17.52 -6.37 31.99
C ARG A 377 -18.76 -6.87 31.25
N LEU A 378 -19.76 -7.34 32.00
CA LEU A 378 -21.06 -7.80 31.45
C LEU A 378 -21.77 -6.76 30.57
N ASP A 379 -21.50 -5.47 30.76
CA ASP A 379 -22.11 -4.35 30.06
C ASP A 379 -21.15 -3.63 29.10
N ALA A 380 -20.03 -4.25 28.72
CA ALA A 380 -18.96 -3.66 27.90
C ALA A 380 -19.45 -2.97 26.60
N HIS A 381 -20.58 -3.40 26.02
CA HIS A 381 -21.19 -2.79 24.84
C HIS A 381 -21.72 -1.37 25.06
N ARG A 382 -22.00 -0.95 26.30
CA ARG A 382 -22.50 0.40 26.61
C ARG A 382 -21.39 1.44 26.76
N PRO A 383 -20.30 1.17 27.50
CA PRO A 383 -19.25 2.16 27.69
C PRO A 383 -18.18 2.16 26.59
N LEU A 384 -18.09 1.13 25.76
CA LEU A 384 -17.07 1.01 24.71
C LEU A 384 -17.63 1.44 23.33
N PRO A 385 -16.79 1.98 22.43
CA PRO A 385 -17.19 2.28 21.06
C PRO A 385 -17.46 1.00 20.26
N PRO A 386 -17.96 1.14 19.02
CA PRO A 386 -18.02 0.04 18.07
C PRO A 386 -16.59 -0.42 17.69
N LEU A 387 -16.04 -1.31 18.52
CA LEU A 387 -14.71 -1.84 18.41
C LEU A 387 -14.61 -2.87 17.30
N LEU A 388 -13.55 -2.71 16.51
CA LEU A 388 -13.00 -3.66 15.57
C LEU A 388 -11.57 -3.93 16.03
N CYS A 389 -11.33 -5.06 16.69
CA CYS A 389 -9.98 -5.50 17.02
C CYS A 389 -9.46 -6.34 15.84
N TRP A 390 -8.27 -6.03 15.36
CA TRP A 390 -7.69 -6.66 14.18
C TRP A 390 -6.73 -7.78 14.60
N ARG A 391 -6.51 -8.78 13.73
CA ARG A 391 -5.37 -9.69 13.83
C ARG A 391 -4.32 -9.26 12.79
N PRO A 392 -3.06 -9.06 13.18
CA PRO A 392 -1.99 -8.86 12.22
C PRO A 392 -1.46 -10.24 11.82
N SER A 393 -1.92 -10.72 10.67
CA SER A 393 -1.12 -11.53 9.72
C SER A 393 -2.02 -11.98 8.59
N TRP A 394 -1.79 -11.40 7.40
CA TRP A 394 -2.17 -11.83 6.03
C TRP A 394 -3.62 -12.31 5.76
N TYR A 395 -4.49 -12.25 6.76
CA TYR A 395 -5.88 -12.64 6.76
C TYR A 395 -6.62 -11.57 7.56
N GLN A 396 -7.54 -10.87 6.92
CA GLN A 396 -8.40 -9.83 7.53
C GLN A 396 -9.35 -10.45 8.57
N ARG A 397 -8.81 -10.90 9.70
CA ARG A 397 -9.59 -11.54 10.76
C ARG A 397 -9.92 -10.52 11.84
N LEU A 398 -11.20 -10.30 12.06
CA LEU A 398 -11.72 -9.26 12.95
C LEU A 398 -12.33 -9.87 14.22
N VAL A 399 -12.19 -9.15 15.33
CA VAL A 399 -12.96 -9.35 16.55
C VAL A 399 -13.76 -8.08 16.80
N GLY A 400 -15.09 -8.14 16.76
CA GLY A 400 -15.89 -6.93 16.84
C GLY A 400 -17.35 -7.18 17.21
N TRP A 401 -18.10 -6.09 17.35
CA TRP A 401 -19.54 -6.16 17.61
C TRP A 401 -20.28 -6.63 16.34
N TRP A 402 -21.05 -7.72 16.47
CA TRP A 402 -21.67 -8.41 15.33
C TRP A 402 -22.55 -7.49 14.48
N ASP A 403 -23.28 -6.56 15.09
CA ASP A 403 -24.25 -5.70 14.42
C ASP A 403 -23.64 -4.57 13.59
N LYS A 404 -22.30 -4.51 13.52
CA LYS A 404 -21.54 -3.41 12.88
C LYS A 404 -20.54 -3.84 11.81
N LEU A 405 -20.53 -5.13 11.43
CA LEU A 405 -19.59 -5.66 10.44
C LEU A 405 -20.16 -5.60 9.03
N ASP A 406 -19.29 -5.40 8.03
CA ASP A 406 -19.64 -5.57 6.62
C ASP A 406 -19.40 -7.03 6.20
N PRO A 407 -20.45 -7.84 5.99
CA PRO A 407 -20.32 -9.27 5.72
C PRO A 407 -19.59 -9.58 4.41
N LYS A 408 -19.35 -8.59 3.53
CA LYS A 408 -18.64 -8.79 2.26
C LYS A 408 -17.12 -8.79 2.42
N TYR A 409 -16.60 -8.11 3.44
CA TYR A 409 -15.15 -7.87 3.60
C TYR A 409 -14.63 -8.34 4.95
N ASP A 410 -15.50 -8.51 5.94
CA ASP A 410 -15.08 -8.78 7.31
C ASP A 410 -15.27 -10.28 7.64
N ALA A 411 -14.17 -11.02 7.83
CA ALA A 411 -14.21 -12.38 8.37
C ALA A 411 -14.19 -12.32 9.91
N LEU A 412 -15.33 -12.65 10.52
CA LEU A 412 -15.47 -12.58 11.97
C LEU A 412 -14.89 -13.83 12.64
N LEU A 413 -13.94 -13.64 13.56
CA LEU A 413 -13.48 -14.71 14.45
C LEU A 413 -14.35 -14.82 15.71
N PHE A 414 -14.77 -13.69 16.27
CA PHE A 414 -15.52 -13.62 17.53
C PHE A 414 -16.55 -12.48 17.53
N SER A 415 -17.79 -12.76 17.94
CA SER A 415 -18.78 -11.73 18.29
C SER A 415 -19.01 -11.67 19.79
N TYR A 416 -19.29 -10.47 20.30
CA TYR A 416 -19.81 -10.31 21.66
C TYR A 416 -21.33 -10.12 21.62
N ARG A 417 -22.09 -11.02 22.26
CA ARG A 417 -23.54 -10.93 22.44
C ARG A 417 -23.90 -11.22 23.89
N GLU A 418 -24.74 -10.36 24.48
CA GLU A 418 -25.35 -10.56 25.82
C GLU A 418 -24.36 -10.90 26.96
N GLY A 419 -23.13 -10.39 26.91
CA GLY A 419 -22.13 -10.68 27.95
C GLY A 419 -21.20 -11.85 27.63
N ALA A 420 -21.41 -12.55 26.52
CA ALA A 420 -20.64 -13.70 26.09
C ALA A 420 -19.91 -13.44 24.76
N VAL A 421 -18.70 -13.99 24.64
CA VAL A 421 -17.95 -14.04 23.38
C VAL A 421 -18.32 -15.35 22.67
N GLU A 422 -18.95 -15.25 21.50
CA GLU A 422 -19.29 -16.36 20.62
C GLU A 422 -18.22 -16.48 19.52
N LEU A 423 -17.65 -17.67 19.37
CA LEU A 423 -16.77 -18.03 18.25
C LEU A 423 -17.61 -18.23 16.97
N SER A 424 -17.12 -17.75 15.83
CA SER A 424 -17.75 -18.09 14.55
C SER A 424 -17.62 -19.60 14.30
N PRO A 425 -18.73 -20.33 14.03
CA PRO A 425 -18.71 -21.78 13.85
C PRO A 425 -17.95 -22.25 12.60
N GLU A 426 -17.60 -21.33 11.69
CA GLU A 426 -16.86 -21.65 10.45
C GLU A 426 -15.34 -21.78 10.64
N TYR A 427 -14.83 -21.62 11.87
CA TYR A 427 -13.40 -21.69 12.16
C TYR A 427 -13.09 -22.54 13.40
N GLU A 428 -12.82 -23.83 13.18
CA GLU A 428 -12.00 -24.60 14.12
C GLU A 428 -10.55 -24.11 13.98
N PHE A 429 -9.91 -23.76 15.10
CA PHE A 429 -8.49 -23.42 15.13
C PHE A 429 -7.68 -24.64 14.69
N ASP A 430 -7.07 -24.58 13.51
CA ASP A 430 -6.00 -25.51 13.16
C ASP A 430 -4.72 -25.01 13.87
N ASP A 431 -4.39 -25.64 15.00
CA ASP A 431 -3.21 -25.34 15.82
C ASP A 431 -1.87 -25.52 15.05
N SER A 432 -1.91 -26.04 13.81
CA SER A 432 -0.72 -26.21 12.97
C SER A 432 -0.15 -24.92 12.36
N ASP A 433 -0.90 -23.81 12.38
CA ASP A 433 -0.41 -22.48 11.94
C ASP A 433 0.41 -21.74 13.02
N CYS A 434 0.51 -22.29 14.22
CA CYS A 434 1.44 -21.84 15.26
C CYS A 434 2.77 -22.62 15.11
N LEU A 435 3.64 -22.17 14.19
CA LEU A 435 5.04 -22.61 14.23
C LEU A 435 5.73 -22.01 15.48
N PRO A 436 6.69 -22.74 16.08
CA PRO A 436 7.22 -22.47 17.42
C PRO A 436 7.99 -21.16 17.57
#